data_AF-A0A352X6B9-F1
#
_entry.id   AF-A0A352X6B9-F1
#
_cell.length_a   1.000
_cell.length_b   1.000
_cell.length_c   1.000
_cell.angle_alpha   90.00
_cell.angle_beta   90.00
_cell.angle_gamma   90.00
#
_symmetry.space_group_name_H-M   'P 1'
#
loop_
_entity.id
_entity.type
_entity.pdbx_description
1 polymer ?
#
loop_
_entity_poly.entity_id
_entity_poly.type
_entity_poly.pdbx_seq_one_letter_code
_entity_poly.pdbx_strand_id
1 'polypeptide(L)' 'MIHPNMATMLSFVTCDAVVSTALWQQMLSRAADKSFNQITVDGDTSTNDTLIALANGQSRTSAITEMGANAEKLEAMLTA' A
#
# COMPACT_ATOMS: atom_id res chain seq x y z
N MET A 1 -1.39 8.21 13.23
CA MET A 1 -0.44 7.95 14.33
C MET A 1 0.91 7.58 13.73
N ILE A 2 1.59 8.52 13.05
CA ILE A 2 2.96 8.35 12.47
C ILE A 2 3.86 9.52 12.90
N HIS A 3 3.89 9.71 14.20
CA HIS A 3 5.10 9.84 14.99
C HIS A 3 4.57 9.28 16.35
N PRO A 4 4.92 8.06 16.87
CA PRO A 4 4.38 7.54 18.15
C PRO A 4 5.38 6.91 19.15
N ASN A 5 5.52 7.52 20.34
CA ASN A 5 6.27 6.99 21.48
C ASN A 5 5.31 6.33 22.50
N MET A 6 4.44 5.46 21.96
CA MET A 6 3.70 4.40 22.66
C MET A 6 2.84 3.53 21.71
N ALA A 7 2.85 3.79 20.39
CA ALA A 7 2.10 2.99 19.40
C ALA A 7 2.98 2.46 18.27
N THR A 8 2.49 1.43 17.58
CA THR A 8 3.12 0.84 16.39
C THR A 8 2.04 0.56 15.36
N MET A 9 2.23 1.03 14.13
CA MET A 9 1.35 0.78 12.99
C MET A 9 1.86 -0.41 12.20
N LEU A 10 1.13 -1.52 12.23
CA LEU A 10 1.37 -2.70 11.40
C LEU A 10 0.20 -2.87 10.43
N SER A 11 0.46 -2.75 9.13
CA SER A 11 -0.56 -2.82 8.09
C SER A 11 -0.19 -3.85 7.02
N PHE A 12 -1.20 -4.63 6.60
CA PHE A 12 -1.05 -5.73 5.66
C PHE A 12 -2.13 -5.63 4.59
N VAL A 13 -1.72 -5.42 3.35
CA VAL A 13 -2.61 -5.37 2.18
C VAL A 13 -2.48 -6.69 1.41
N THR A 14 -3.61 -7.32 1.10
CA THR A 14 -3.64 -8.51 0.24
C THR A 14 -4.44 -8.24 -1.02
N CYS A 15 -3.95 -8.69 -2.17
CA CYS A 15 -4.57 -8.54 -3.46
C CYS A 15 -4.48 -9.84 -4.26
N ASP A 16 -5.47 -10.12 -5.11
CA ASP A 16 -5.50 -11.25 -6.03
C ASP A 16 -5.18 -10.85 -7.49
N ALA A 17 -4.94 -9.57 -7.76
CA ALA A 17 -4.46 -9.10 -9.05
C ALA A 17 -3.09 -9.70 -9.40
N VAL A 18 -2.89 -10.03 -10.68
CA VAL A 18 -1.55 -10.28 -11.23
C VAL A 18 -0.92 -8.93 -11.53
N VAL A 19 -0.04 -8.42 -10.67
CA VAL A 19 0.63 -7.12 -10.81
C VAL A 19 2.14 -7.27 -10.66
N SER A 20 2.93 -6.52 -11.44
CA SER A 20 4.39 -6.57 -11.31
C SER A 20 4.86 -5.95 -9.98
N THR A 21 5.85 -6.57 -9.33
CA THR A 21 6.33 -6.14 -8.01
C THR A 21 6.77 -4.68 -7.99
N ALA A 22 7.41 -4.20 -9.05
CA ALA A 22 7.86 -2.81 -9.18
C ALA A 22 6.68 -1.83 -9.24
N LEU A 23 5.61 -2.16 -9.97
CA LEU A 23 4.43 -1.33 -10.07
C LEU A 23 3.61 -1.36 -8.76
N TRP A 24 3.48 -2.54 -8.15
CA TRP A 24 2.80 -2.70 -6.87
C TRP A 24 3.48 -1.94 -5.73
N GLN A 25 4.81 -1.97 -5.66
CA GLN A 25 5.58 -1.18 -4.69
C GLN A 25 5.38 0.34 -4.90
N GLN A 26 5.34 0.80 -6.15
CA GLN A 26 5.08 2.22 -6.45
C GLN A 26 3.67 2.65 -6.03
N MET A 27 2.65 1.82 -6.29
CA MET A 27 1.28 2.06 -5.84
C MET A 27 1.20 2.10 -4.32
N LEU A 28 1.85 1.16 -3.63
CA LEU A 28 1.88 1.08 -2.17
C LEU A 28 2.53 2.30 -1.53
N SER A 29 3.65 2.78 -2.07
CA SER A 29 4.30 4.01 -1.59
C SER A 29 3.38 5.22 -1.75
N ARG A 30 2.73 5.39 -2.92
CA ARG A 30 1.76 6.48 -3.13
C ARG A 30 0.53 6.37 -2.24
N ALA A 31 0.08 5.15 -1.92
CA ALA A 31 -1.01 4.94 -0.97
C ALA A 31 -0.59 5.33 0.46
N ALA A 32 0.61 4.95 0.91
CA ALA A 32 1.13 5.34 2.21
C ALA A 32 1.24 6.86 2.36
N ASP A 33 1.77 7.55 1.35
CA ASP A 33 1.91 9.01 1.32
C ASP A 33 0.57 9.76 1.33
N LYS A 34 -0.51 9.12 0.86
CA LYS A 34 -1.88 9.67 0.87
C LYS A 34 -2.72 9.26 2.08
N SER A 35 -2.25 8.35 2.93
CA SER A 35 -3.04 7.79 4.04
C SER A 35 -2.25 7.70 5.34
N PHE A 36 -1.48 6.64 5.52
CA PHE A 36 -0.69 6.35 6.72
C PHE A 36 0.20 7.54 7.10
N ASN A 37 0.97 8.09 6.16
CA ASN A 37 1.90 9.20 6.39
C ASN A 37 1.22 10.55 6.64
N GLN A 38 -0.12 10.63 6.59
CA GLN A 38 -0.90 11.86 6.85
C GLN A 38 -1.60 11.88 8.21
N ILE A 39 -1.52 10.80 8.99
CA ILE A 39 -2.17 10.72 10.31
C ILE A 39 -1.15 10.83 11.45
N THR A 40 -1.43 11.67 12.45
CA THR A 40 -0.79 11.62 13.79
C THR A 40 -1.83 11.35 14.88
N VAL A 41 -1.40 11.02 16.10
CA VAL A 41 -2.27 10.89 17.29
C VAL A 41 -1.57 11.51 18.51
N ASP A 42 -0.31 11.15 18.73
CA ASP A 42 0.51 11.54 19.88
C ASP A 42 1.78 12.35 19.48
N GLY A 43 2.65 11.81 18.61
CA GLY A 43 3.68 12.62 17.94
C GLY A 43 5.20 12.39 18.18
N ASP A 44 5.76 11.15 18.28
CA ASP A 44 7.24 10.79 18.34
C ASP A 44 7.65 9.43 17.63
N THR A 45 8.26 9.34 16.43
CA THR A 45 8.28 8.11 15.53
C THR A 45 8.62 6.71 16.08
N SER A 46 7.93 5.69 15.54
CA SER A 46 7.98 4.29 16.00
C SER A 46 9.17 3.58 15.40
N THR A 47 9.79 2.70 16.17
CA THR A 47 10.88 1.85 15.70
C THR A 47 10.42 0.69 14.82
N ASN A 48 9.09 0.47 14.68
CA ASN A 48 8.54 -0.75 14.10
C ASN A 48 7.35 -0.53 13.14
N ASP A 49 7.05 0.72 12.75
CA ASP A 49 5.98 1.00 11.78
C ASP A 49 6.26 0.27 10.46
N THR A 50 5.31 -0.57 10.01
CA THR A 50 5.51 -1.51 8.90
C THR A 50 4.26 -1.62 8.04
N LEU A 51 4.42 -1.47 6.72
CA LEU A 51 3.38 -1.72 5.71
C LEU A 51 3.88 -2.80 4.74
N ILE A 52 3.15 -3.91 4.63
CA ILE A 52 3.44 -5.01 3.70
C ILE A 52 2.27 -5.17 2.73
N ALA A 53 2.55 -5.36 1.45
CA ALA A 53 1.53 -5.70 0.46
C ALA A 53 1.88 -6.98 -0.29
N LEU A 54 0.90 -7.88 -0.41
CA LEU A 54 1.02 -9.21 -1.01
C LEU A 54 0.03 -9.34 -2.17
N ALA A 55 0.53 -9.67 -3.36
CA ALA A 55 -0.30 -9.93 -4.55
C ALA A 55 -0.12 -11.39 -4.99
N ASN A 56 -1.21 -12.17 -5.04
CA ASN A 56 -1.16 -13.62 -5.28
C ASN A 56 -1.57 -14.07 -6.71
N GLY A 57 -2.11 -13.16 -7.53
CA GLY A 57 -2.47 -13.43 -8.92
C GLY A 57 -3.70 -14.32 -9.17
N GLN A 58 -4.50 -14.67 -8.16
CA GLN A 58 -5.61 -15.61 -8.31
C GLN A 58 -6.88 -15.06 -8.98
N SER A 59 -6.99 -13.75 -9.20
CA SER A 59 -8.13 -13.08 -9.86
C SER A 59 -8.40 -13.51 -11.31
N ARG A 60 -7.42 -14.13 -11.97
CA ARG A 60 -7.46 -14.53 -13.39
C ARG A 60 -7.66 -13.37 -14.39
N THR A 61 -7.44 -12.12 -13.96
CA THR A 61 -7.43 -10.96 -14.87
C THR A 61 -6.13 -10.92 -15.68
N SER A 62 -6.09 -10.09 -16.73
CA SER A 62 -4.85 -9.77 -17.45
C SER A 62 -3.79 -9.24 -16.49
N ALA A 63 -2.53 -9.61 -16.73
CA ALA A 63 -1.39 -9.14 -15.94
C ALA A 63 -1.18 -7.63 -16.09
N ILE A 64 -0.97 -6.96 -14.97
CA ILE A 64 -0.73 -5.52 -14.86
C ILE A 64 0.77 -5.32 -14.68
N THR A 65 1.50 -5.32 -15.80
CA THR A 65 2.98 -5.19 -15.82
C THR A 65 3.46 -3.76 -16.01
N GLU A 66 2.62 -2.91 -16.60
CA GLU A 66 2.89 -1.52 -16.98
C GLU A 66 1.72 -0.60 -16.61
N MET A 67 1.89 0.72 -16.77
CA MET A 67 0.85 1.69 -16.46
C MET A 67 -0.24 1.74 -17.55
N GLY A 68 -1.49 1.92 -17.14
CA GLY A 68 -2.66 2.03 -18.00
C GLY A 68 -3.95 1.83 -17.20
N ALA A 69 -5.10 1.81 -17.88
CA ALA A 69 -6.43 1.84 -17.22
C ALA A 69 -6.64 0.79 -16.11
N ASN A 70 -6.11 -0.42 -16.25
CA ASN A 70 -6.21 -1.45 -15.21
C ASN A 70 -5.30 -1.16 -13.99
N ALA A 71 -4.11 -0.60 -14.23
CA ALA A 71 -3.20 -0.17 -13.18
C ALA A 71 -3.79 1.03 -12.41
N GLU A 72 -4.28 2.04 -13.13
CA GLU A 72 -4.95 3.21 -12.55
C GLU A 72 -6.16 2.81 -11.70
N LYS A 73 -6.97 1.87 -12.18
CA LYS A 73 -8.13 1.36 -11.43
C LYS A 73 -7.73 0.56 -10.19
N LEU A 74 -6.67 -0.24 -10.26
CA LEU A 74 -6.12 -0.95 -9.10
C LEU A 74 -5.55 0.02 -8.06
N GLU A 75 -4.78 1.03 -8.50
CA GLU A 75 -4.26 2.07 -7.61
C GLU A 75 -5.39 2.88 -6.97
N ALA A 76 -6.41 3.28 -7.74
CA ALA A 76 -7.56 3.99 -7.20
C ALA A 76 -8.25 3.22 -6.07
N MET A 77 -8.39 1.90 -6.19
CA MET A 77 -8.92 1.04 -5.11
C MET A 77 -7.97 0.90 -3.92
N LEU A 78 -6.65 0.97 -4.13
CA LEU A 78 -5.65 0.95 -3.05
C LEU A 78 -5.57 2.30 -2.29
N THR A 79 -5.94 3.40 -2.94
CA THR A 79 -5.89 4.77 -2.39
C THR A 79 -7.26 5.34 -1.98
N ALA A 80 -8.31 4.49 -1.92
CA ALA A 80 -9.68 4.88 -1.61
C ALA A 80 -9.97 4.99 -0.10
#